data_AF-A0A9W9TTZ9-F1
#
_entry.id   AF-A0A9W9TTZ9-F1
#
_cell.length_a   1.000
_cell.length_b   1.000
_cell.length_c   1.000
_cell.angle_alpha   90.00
_cell.angle_beta   90.00
_cell.angle_gamma   90.00
#
_symmetry.space_group_name_H-M   'P 1'
#
loop_
_entity.id
_entity.type
_entity.pdbx_description
1 polymer ?
#
loop_
_entity_poly.entity_id
_entity_poly.type
_entity_poly.pdbx_seq_one_letter_code
_entity_poly.pdbx_strand_id
1 'polypeptide(L)'
;MAMYREGVYVAVKILVAEATNGEMREAQIMQKLASHHPRPKHVVHLLDNFELKSPNGCHQCLVFELLGPNVPDTIDAHFPSGRLPGKLAKAIAKQSLIGLDVLHQSGIGHGDLHTRNLAFTLPFIGNLTEEQFIEMLGKPEIGHVRRRDGNILEPGIPNYVVKPTSHQNLLQNSAPTIKIIDFGQSFSPTAVPQTLHTPLAVRAPEVLFQDTIDYRVDLWSMGCMLFELFVGQPPFDTFLLTPRILIGQMCEMASDDLPKRWQESFDTMNEGTSDEDTALDLQKWLEEVYFGGPHNNDLTRDDISRLGLIIGKLLYFEPSARASTRQILDDPWFQE
;
A
#
# COMPACT_ATOMS: atom_id res chain seq x y z
N MET A 1 -9.16 17.35 15.70
CA MET A 1 -10.42 16.99 16.39
C MET A 1 -11.23 16.14 15.44
N ALA A 2 -11.48 14.89 15.81
CA ALA A 2 -12.21 13.90 15.04
C ALA A 2 -13.63 13.76 15.61
N MET A 3 -14.54 14.64 15.22
CA MET A 3 -15.97 14.44 15.49
C MET A 3 -16.77 14.92 14.28
N TYR A 4 -17.37 13.97 13.57
CA TYR A 4 -18.51 14.25 12.72
C TYR A 4 -19.77 14.44 13.58
N ARG A 5 -20.79 15.10 13.03
CA ARG A 5 -22.05 15.52 13.68
C ARG A 5 -22.89 14.42 14.36
N GLU A 6 -22.43 13.16 14.40
CA GLU A 6 -23.19 11.99 14.85
C GLU A 6 -22.49 11.13 15.92
N GLY A 7 -21.41 11.61 16.55
CA GLY A 7 -20.71 10.84 17.60
C GLY A 7 -19.84 9.69 17.09
N VAL A 8 -19.37 9.80 15.84
CA VAL A 8 -18.49 8.82 15.19
C VAL A 8 -17.11 9.43 14.96
N TYR A 9 -16.06 8.67 15.28
CA TYR A 9 -14.67 9.04 14.98
C TYR A 9 -14.36 8.86 13.48
N VAL A 10 -13.68 9.85 12.92
CA VAL A 10 -13.33 9.91 11.50
C VAL A 10 -11.86 10.30 11.32
N ALA A 11 -11.29 9.91 10.20
CA ALA A 11 -10.01 10.42 9.74
C ALA A 11 -10.25 11.59 8.77
N VAL A 12 -9.56 12.71 8.97
CA VAL A 12 -9.66 13.88 8.08
C VAL A 12 -8.32 14.12 7.41
N LYS A 13 -8.25 13.94 6.09
CA LYS A 13 -7.09 14.25 5.24
C LYS A 13 -7.24 15.70 4.77
N ILE A 14 -6.40 16.60 5.27
CA ILE A 14 -6.37 18.01 4.87
C ILE A 14 -5.27 18.19 3.83
N LEU A 15 -5.65 18.50 2.59
CA LEU A 15 -4.71 18.70 1.48
C LEU A 15 -4.06 20.10 1.57
N VAL A 16 -2.91 20.26 0.91
CA VAL A 16 -2.22 21.55 0.82
C VAL A 16 -3.09 22.53 0.02
N ALA A 17 -3.01 23.83 0.30
CA ALA A 17 -3.88 24.83 -0.33
C ALA A 17 -3.59 25.06 -1.83
N GLU A 18 -2.52 24.49 -2.36
CA GLU A 18 -2.08 24.65 -3.75
C GLU A 18 -2.78 23.66 -4.70
N ALA A 19 -4.12 23.72 -4.77
CA ALA A 19 -4.85 22.85 -5.68
C ALA A 19 -4.78 23.36 -7.13
N THR A 20 -3.80 22.88 -7.88
CA THR A 20 -4.00 22.65 -9.32
C THR A 20 -5.02 21.53 -9.53
N ASN A 21 -5.65 21.48 -10.70
CA ASN A 21 -6.76 20.57 -11.06
C ASN A 21 -6.58 19.05 -10.75
N GLY A 22 -5.38 18.60 -10.38
CA GLY A 22 -5.08 17.20 -10.05
C GLY A 22 -5.59 16.71 -8.68
N GLU A 23 -5.87 17.59 -7.71
CA GLU A 23 -6.21 17.18 -6.34
C GLU A 23 -7.70 16.85 -6.13
N MET A 24 -8.59 17.27 -7.04
CA MET A 24 -9.98 16.77 -7.05
C MET A 24 -10.09 15.31 -7.49
N ARG A 25 -9.00 14.73 -8.01
CA ARG A 25 -8.99 13.40 -8.60
C ARG A 25 -9.28 12.30 -7.56
N GLU A 26 -8.66 12.36 -6.38
CA GLU A 26 -8.86 11.38 -5.32
C GLU A 26 -10.34 11.37 -4.88
N ALA A 27 -10.90 12.54 -4.60
CA ALA A 27 -12.31 12.68 -4.24
C ALA A 27 -13.24 12.13 -5.33
N GLN A 28 -13.00 12.48 -6.59
CA GLN A 28 -13.80 12.02 -7.73
C GLN A 28 -13.74 10.50 -7.91
N ILE A 29 -12.55 9.90 -7.79
CA ILE A 29 -12.38 8.45 -7.87
C ILE A 29 -13.14 7.75 -6.75
N MET A 30 -13.00 8.24 -5.52
CA MET A 30 -13.67 7.64 -4.36
C MET A 30 -15.19 7.81 -4.41
N GLN A 31 -15.69 8.96 -4.90
CA GLN A 31 -17.12 9.16 -5.14
C GLN A 31 -17.65 8.22 -6.24
N LYS A 32 -16.92 8.06 -7.35
CA LYS A 32 -17.27 7.11 -8.42
C LYS A 32 -17.28 5.68 -7.91
N LEU A 33 -16.32 5.31 -7.07
CA LEU A 33 -16.28 3.98 -6.45
C LEU A 33 -17.50 3.78 -5.56
N ALA A 34 -17.81 4.75 -4.69
CA ALA A 34 -18.96 4.70 -3.79
C ALA A 34 -20.31 4.61 -4.52
N SER A 35 -20.44 5.17 -5.73
CA SER A 35 -21.68 5.07 -6.51
C SER A 35 -21.97 3.66 -7.03
N HIS A 36 -20.94 2.85 -7.28
CA HIS A 36 -21.06 1.47 -7.77
C HIS A 36 -20.96 0.45 -6.63
N HIS A 37 -20.14 0.75 -5.63
CA HIS A 37 -19.89 -0.06 -4.45
C HIS A 37 -20.05 0.81 -3.20
N PRO A 38 -21.28 1.00 -2.68
CA PRO A 38 -21.52 1.93 -1.57
C PRO A 38 -20.76 1.62 -0.28
N ARG A 39 -20.43 0.34 -0.04
CA ARG A 39 -19.71 -0.12 1.15
C ARG A 39 -18.73 -1.25 0.79
N PRO A 40 -17.61 -0.94 0.12
CA PRO A 40 -16.63 -1.95 -0.22
C PRO A 40 -15.97 -2.46 1.07
N LYS A 41 -15.88 -3.78 1.25
CA LYS A 41 -15.40 -4.37 2.51
C LYS A 41 -13.92 -4.10 2.77
N HIS A 42 -13.11 -4.09 1.72
CA HIS A 42 -11.64 -4.02 1.78
C HIS A 42 -11.06 -2.78 1.09
N VAL A 43 -11.87 -1.73 0.95
CA VAL A 43 -11.44 -0.41 0.46
C VAL A 43 -11.98 0.64 1.42
N VAL A 44 -11.16 1.63 1.77
CA VAL A 44 -11.56 2.73 2.66
C VAL A 44 -12.76 3.49 2.12
N HIS A 45 -13.64 3.95 3.00
CA HIS A 45 -14.82 4.69 2.60
C HIS A 45 -14.64 6.20 2.77
N LEU A 46 -14.87 6.95 1.70
CA LEU A 46 -15.01 8.41 1.76
C LEU A 46 -16.42 8.75 2.26
N LEU A 47 -16.50 9.32 3.45
CA LEU A 47 -17.74 9.71 4.12
C LEU A 47 -18.23 11.08 3.69
N ASP A 48 -17.31 12.03 3.53
CA ASP A 48 -17.62 13.42 3.22
C ASP A 48 -16.41 14.11 2.58
N ASN A 49 -16.63 15.26 1.94
CA ASN A 49 -15.58 16.16 1.49
C ASN A 49 -16.04 17.61 1.61
N PHE A 50 -15.15 18.49 2.06
CA PHE A 50 -15.46 19.91 2.24
C PHE A 50 -14.23 20.79 2.04
N GLU A 51 -14.46 22.09 1.89
CA GLU A 51 -13.40 23.09 1.76
C GLU A 51 -13.16 23.82 3.08
N LEU A 52 -11.88 23.93 3.47
CA LEU A 52 -11.44 24.70 4.62
C LEU A 52 -10.65 25.93 4.16
N LYS A 53 -11.21 27.12 4.36
CA LYS A 53 -10.52 28.38 4.10
C LYS A 53 -9.60 28.74 5.27
N SER A 54 -8.34 29.01 4.97
CA SER A 54 -7.32 29.42 5.95
C SER A 54 -6.52 30.61 5.42
N PRO A 55 -5.66 31.24 6.26
CA PRO A 55 -4.72 32.25 5.79
C PRO A 55 -3.76 31.76 4.70
N ASN A 56 -3.51 30.45 4.62
CA ASN A 56 -2.61 29.83 3.64
C ASN A 56 -3.32 29.44 2.34
N GLY A 57 -4.62 29.73 2.21
CA GLY A 57 -5.43 29.44 1.04
C GLY A 57 -6.61 28.51 1.34
N CYS A 58 -7.16 27.89 0.30
CA CYS A 58 -8.30 27.00 0.42
C CYS A 58 -7.84 25.54 0.36
N HIS A 59 -8.10 24.79 1.42
CA HIS A 59 -7.71 23.39 1.55
C HIS A 59 -8.91 22.49 1.24
N GLN A 60 -8.71 21.49 0.39
CA GLN A 60 -9.67 20.39 0.25
C GLN A 60 -9.49 19.41 1.43
N CYS A 61 -10.59 19.04 2.06
CA CYS A 61 -10.62 18.12 3.19
C CYS A 61 -11.44 16.89 2.81
N LEU A 62 -10.82 15.71 2.91
CA LEU A 62 -11.48 14.43 2.70
C LEU A 62 -11.72 13.75 4.04
N VAL A 63 -12.95 13.31 4.28
CA VAL A 63 -13.36 12.66 5.52
C VAL A 63 -13.54 11.16 5.26
N PHE A 64 -12.77 10.33 5.94
CA PHE A 64 -12.79 8.89 5.83
C PHE A 64 -13.24 8.24 7.14
N GLU A 65 -13.68 6.98 7.05
CA GLU A 65 -13.80 6.14 8.24
C GLU A 65 -12.45 6.05 8.97
N LEU A 66 -12.47 6.01 10.31
CA LEU A 66 -11.25 5.86 11.09
C LEU A 66 -10.77 4.40 11.04
N LEU A 67 -9.56 4.20 10.53
CA LEU A 67 -8.85 2.93 10.52
C LEU A 67 -7.68 2.94 11.52
N GLY A 68 -7.13 1.77 11.77
CA GLY A 68 -5.94 1.54 12.58
C GLY A 68 -4.64 1.68 11.79
N PRO A 69 -3.52 1.24 12.38
CA PRO A 69 -2.21 1.31 11.75
C PRO A 69 -2.16 0.50 10.46
N ASN A 70 -1.21 0.86 9.60
CA ASN A 70 -0.88 0.06 8.43
C ASN A 70 -0.20 -1.26 8.83
N VAL A 71 -0.13 -2.19 7.87
CA VAL A 71 0.44 -3.52 8.11
C VAL A 71 1.90 -3.46 8.62
N PRO A 72 2.84 -2.74 7.98
CA PRO A 72 4.21 -2.60 8.49
C PRO A 72 4.32 -2.04 9.91
N ASP A 73 3.61 -0.95 10.23
CA ASP A 73 3.64 -0.38 11.59
C ASP A 73 3.12 -1.38 12.64
N THR A 74 2.20 -2.25 12.25
CA THR A 74 1.67 -3.32 13.09
C THR A 74 2.68 -4.46 13.27
N ILE A 75 3.42 -4.81 12.21
CA ILE A 75 4.53 -5.76 12.25
C ILE A 75 5.59 -5.28 13.24
N ASP A 76 6.07 -4.04 13.08
CA ASP A 76 7.10 -3.45 13.93
C ASP A 76 6.70 -3.43 15.41
N ALA A 77 5.41 -3.20 15.69
CA ALA A 77 4.90 -3.12 17.05
C ALA A 77 4.64 -4.47 17.73
N HIS A 78 4.25 -5.52 17.00
CA HIS A 78 3.72 -6.76 17.59
C HIS A 78 4.44 -8.04 17.19
N PHE A 79 5.24 -7.99 16.14
CA PHE A 79 5.85 -9.16 15.54
C PHE A 79 7.36 -8.98 15.51
N PRO A 80 8.06 -9.27 16.63
CA PRO A 80 9.52 -9.10 16.74
C PRO A 80 10.33 -9.85 15.67
N SER A 81 9.69 -10.84 15.02
CA SER A 81 10.28 -11.59 13.91
C SER A 81 10.35 -10.81 12.59
N GLY A 82 9.82 -9.58 12.54
CA GLY A 82 9.85 -8.72 11.35
C GLY A 82 8.82 -9.08 10.27
N ARG A 83 7.92 -10.05 10.53
CA ARG A 83 6.85 -10.45 9.60
C ARG A 83 5.63 -11.04 10.33
N LEU A 84 4.51 -11.11 9.61
CA LEU A 84 3.27 -11.73 10.08
C LEU A 84 3.37 -13.27 10.11
N PRO A 85 2.61 -13.96 10.98
CA PRO A 85 2.34 -15.39 10.83
C PRO A 85 1.72 -15.67 9.45
N GLY A 86 2.12 -16.76 8.80
CA GLY A 86 1.72 -17.07 7.44
C GLY A 86 0.21 -17.23 7.26
N LYS A 87 -0.52 -17.79 8.23
CA LYS A 87 -2.00 -17.85 8.16
C LYS A 87 -2.64 -16.46 8.19
N LEU A 88 -2.08 -15.54 8.96
CA LEU A 88 -2.53 -14.15 9.01
C LEU A 88 -2.16 -13.41 7.71
N ALA A 89 -0.94 -13.61 7.19
CA ALA A 89 -0.52 -13.10 5.89
C ALA A 89 -1.44 -13.57 4.76
N LYS A 90 -1.81 -14.86 4.74
CA LYS A 90 -2.78 -15.44 3.79
C LYS A 90 -4.15 -14.79 3.89
N ALA A 91 -4.65 -14.54 5.11
CA ALA A 91 -5.91 -13.86 5.30
C ALA A 91 -5.88 -12.41 4.78
N ILE A 92 -4.81 -11.66 5.06
CA ILE A 92 -4.61 -10.28 4.61
C ILE A 92 -4.45 -10.23 3.07
N ALA A 93 -3.69 -11.15 2.49
CA ALA A 93 -3.53 -11.32 1.04
C ALA A 93 -4.87 -11.55 0.33
N LYS A 94 -5.72 -12.43 0.88
CA LYS A 94 -7.06 -12.65 0.33
C LYS A 94 -7.90 -11.37 0.37
N GLN A 95 -7.86 -10.65 1.49
CA GLN A 95 -8.63 -9.42 1.67
C GLN A 95 -8.14 -8.30 0.73
N SER A 96 -6.83 -8.14 0.55
CA SER A 96 -6.26 -7.14 -0.37
C SER A 96 -6.60 -7.46 -1.83
N LEU A 97 -6.57 -8.73 -2.23
CA LEU A 97 -7.02 -9.18 -3.55
C LEU A 97 -8.51 -8.87 -3.78
N ILE A 98 -9.37 -9.10 -2.80
CA ILE A 98 -10.81 -8.76 -2.89
C ILE A 98 -10.99 -7.23 -3.03
N GLY A 99 -10.23 -6.43 -2.26
CA GLY A 99 -10.26 -4.98 -2.36
C GLY A 99 -9.83 -4.50 -3.75
N LEU A 100 -8.73 -5.04 -4.27
CA LEU A 100 -8.21 -4.68 -5.58
C LEU A 100 -9.16 -5.11 -6.73
N ASP A 101 -9.80 -6.27 -6.60
CA ASP A 101 -10.81 -6.74 -7.56
C ASP A 101 -11.96 -5.74 -7.74
N VAL A 102 -12.43 -5.15 -6.64
CA VAL A 102 -13.46 -4.10 -6.66
C VAL A 102 -12.99 -2.84 -7.41
N LEU A 103 -11.73 -2.44 -7.25
CA LEU A 103 -11.15 -1.31 -7.97
C LEU A 103 -11.07 -1.59 -9.47
N HIS A 104 -10.54 -2.76 -9.85
CA HIS A 104 -10.38 -3.15 -11.25
C HIS A 104 -11.73 -3.30 -11.96
N GLN A 105 -12.75 -3.88 -11.30
CA GLN A 105 -14.12 -3.95 -11.85
C GLN A 105 -14.73 -2.56 -12.08
N SER A 106 -14.31 -1.55 -11.31
CA SER A 106 -14.72 -0.15 -11.46
C SER A 106 -13.87 0.62 -12.50
N GLY A 107 -12.89 -0.05 -13.13
CA GLY A 107 -11.90 0.56 -14.02
C GLY A 107 -11.08 1.61 -13.29
N ILE A 108 -10.62 1.30 -12.08
CA ILE A 108 -9.73 2.16 -11.27
C ILE A 108 -8.43 1.41 -11.07
N GLY A 109 -7.31 2.02 -11.48
CA GLY A 109 -5.98 1.65 -11.01
C GLY A 109 -5.68 2.38 -9.71
N HIS A 110 -5.19 1.67 -8.70
CA HIS A 110 -4.74 2.24 -7.43
C HIS A 110 -3.48 3.10 -7.63
N GLY A 111 -2.51 2.60 -8.39
CA GLY A 111 -1.30 3.33 -8.80
C GLY A 111 -0.22 3.46 -7.73
N ASP A 112 -0.51 3.08 -6.48
CA ASP A 112 0.46 3.07 -5.38
C ASP A 112 0.25 1.89 -4.41
N LEU A 113 0.09 0.67 -4.93
CA LEU A 113 -0.26 -0.47 -4.09
C LEU A 113 0.98 -1.06 -3.39
N HIS A 114 0.97 -1.08 -2.05
CA HIS A 114 1.99 -1.73 -1.22
C HIS A 114 1.49 -1.96 0.21
N THR A 115 2.26 -2.67 1.04
CA THR A 115 1.88 -3.03 2.42
C THR A 115 1.53 -1.83 3.31
N ARG A 116 2.22 -0.69 3.17
CA ARG A 116 1.87 0.55 3.92
C ARG A 116 0.52 1.16 3.56
N ASN A 117 -0.04 0.80 2.40
CA ASN A 117 -1.38 1.23 1.95
C ASN A 117 -2.45 0.17 2.27
N LEU A 118 -2.15 -0.76 3.18
CA LEU A 118 -3.13 -1.65 3.82
C LEU A 118 -3.25 -1.27 5.30
N ALA A 119 -4.44 -0.86 5.74
CA ALA A 119 -4.70 -0.49 7.13
C ALA A 119 -5.72 -1.42 7.79
N PHE A 120 -5.51 -1.72 9.07
CA PHE A 120 -6.43 -2.55 9.86
C PHE A 120 -7.70 -1.79 10.23
N THR A 121 -8.84 -2.47 10.25
CA THR A 121 -10.11 -1.89 10.73
C THR A 121 -10.17 -1.87 12.25
N LEU A 122 -10.83 -0.87 12.84
CA LEU A 122 -11.08 -0.77 14.28
C LEU A 122 -12.58 -0.85 14.61
N PRO A 123 -13.21 -2.04 14.56
CA PRO A 123 -14.66 -2.17 14.72
C PRO A 123 -15.19 -1.70 16.09
N PHE A 124 -14.34 -1.67 17.12
CA PHE A 124 -14.71 -1.23 18.47
C PHE A 124 -14.69 0.29 18.65
N ILE A 125 -14.10 1.04 17.71
CA ILE A 125 -13.81 2.47 17.89
C ILE A 125 -15.07 3.33 18.08
N GLY A 126 -16.17 2.96 17.41
CA GLY A 126 -17.44 3.67 17.51
C GLY A 126 -18.16 3.51 18.85
N ASN A 127 -17.70 2.58 19.70
CA ASN A 127 -18.27 2.34 21.02
C ASN A 127 -17.51 3.06 22.15
N LEU A 128 -16.39 3.72 21.84
CA LEU A 128 -15.58 4.41 22.83
C LEU A 128 -16.15 5.80 23.11
N THR A 129 -16.16 6.21 24.38
CA THR A 129 -16.33 7.63 24.73
C THR A 129 -15.07 8.42 24.36
N GLU A 130 -15.17 9.76 24.32
CA GLU A 130 -14.02 10.63 24.05
C GLU A 130 -12.89 10.41 25.07
N GLU A 131 -13.22 10.21 26.34
CA GLU A 131 -12.25 9.90 27.38
C GLU A 131 -11.54 8.57 27.11
N GLN A 132 -12.28 7.52 26.76
CA GLN A 132 -11.71 6.21 26.43
C GLN A 132 -10.85 6.25 25.16
N PHE A 133 -11.29 7.01 24.16
CA PHE A 133 -10.53 7.20 22.91
C PHE A 133 -9.21 7.94 23.17
N ILE A 134 -9.23 8.99 23.99
CA ILE A 134 -8.01 9.72 24.38
C ILE A 134 -7.12 8.85 25.29
N GLU A 135 -7.69 8.07 26.20
CA GLU A 135 -6.93 7.13 27.03
C GLU A 135 -6.23 6.08 26.19
N MET A 136 -6.92 5.53 25.18
CA MET A 136 -6.33 4.62 24.21
C MET A 136 -5.18 5.28 23.47
N LEU A 137 -5.37 6.43 22.81
CA LEU A 137 -4.30 7.07 22.03
C LEU A 137 -3.19 7.72 22.86
N GLY A 138 -3.42 7.92 24.15
CA GLY A 138 -2.61 8.80 24.98
C GLY A 138 -2.94 10.28 24.74
N LYS A 139 -2.57 11.13 25.71
CA LYS A 139 -2.73 12.58 25.57
C LYS A 139 -1.84 13.09 24.43
N PRO A 140 -2.35 13.99 23.56
CA PRO A 140 -1.55 14.57 22.49
C PRO A 140 -0.26 15.21 22.99
N GLU A 141 0.88 14.73 22.50
CA GLU A 141 2.18 15.33 22.76
C GLU A 141 2.37 16.53 21.81
N ILE A 142 2.54 17.72 22.36
CA ILE A 142 2.65 18.98 21.61
C ILE A 142 4.09 19.49 21.66
N GLY A 143 4.65 19.80 20.48
CA GLY A 143 5.90 20.53 20.33
C GLY A 143 5.65 21.95 19.85
N HIS A 144 6.10 22.96 20.59
CA HIS A 144 5.96 24.36 20.16
C HIS A 144 6.95 24.71 19.06
N VAL A 145 6.45 25.32 17.98
CA VAL A 145 7.29 25.77 16.87
C VAL A 145 7.95 27.09 17.28
N ARG A 146 9.26 27.18 17.06
CA ARG A 146 10.05 28.38 17.32
C ARG A 146 11.06 28.55 16.21
N ARG A 147 11.31 29.80 15.81
CA ARG A 147 12.40 30.10 14.89
C ARG A 147 13.75 29.94 15.60
N ARG A 148 14.77 29.46 14.89
CA ARG A 148 16.12 29.33 15.43
C ARG A 148 16.77 30.67 15.77
N ASP A 149 16.38 31.73 15.07
CA ASP A 149 16.87 33.10 15.27
C ASP A 149 16.12 33.86 16.39
N GLY A 150 15.11 33.25 17.02
CA GLY A 150 14.31 33.88 18.08
C GLY A 150 13.27 34.89 17.61
N ASN A 151 13.14 35.12 16.30
CA ASN A 151 12.13 36.02 15.75
C ASN A 151 10.71 35.44 15.87
N ILE A 152 9.71 36.31 15.71
CA ILE A 152 8.30 35.91 15.69
C ILE A 152 8.03 35.03 14.46
N LEU A 153 7.17 34.02 14.63
CA LEU A 153 6.70 33.19 13.53
C LEU A 153 5.94 34.03 12.50
N GLU A 154 6.19 33.76 11.23
CA GLU A 154 5.46 34.42 10.14
C GLU A 154 3.99 34.01 10.13
N PRO A 155 3.08 34.88 9.63
CA PRO A 155 1.69 34.51 9.42
C PRO A 155 1.59 33.22 8.59
N GLY A 156 0.82 32.25 9.06
CA GLY A 156 0.62 30.97 8.37
C GLY A 156 1.45 29.80 8.92
N ILE A 157 2.46 30.06 9.75
CA ILE A 157 3.22 29.01 10.45
C ILE A 157 2.48 28.58 11.72
N PRO A 158 2.24 27.28 11.95
CA PRO A 158 1.55 26.81 13.13
C PRO A 158 2.39 27.06 14.40
N ASN A 159 1.74 27.48 15.49
CA ASN A 159 2.41 27.72 16.78
C ASN A 159 2.89 26.44 17.46
N TYR A 160 2.38 25.29 17.04
CA TYR A 160 2.72 23.99 17.58
C TYR A 160 2.50 22.90 16.54
N VAL A 161 3.19 21.79 16.73
CA VAL A 161 2.98 20.53 16.04
C VAL A 161 2.54 19.48 17.04
N VAL A 162 1.74 18.52 16.59
CA VAL A 162 1.32 17.38 17.40
C VAL A 162 2.10 16.17 16.91
N LYS A 163 2.77 15.47 17.83
CA LYS A 163 3.48 14.23 17.50
C LYS A 163 2.46 13.15 17.11
N PRO A 164 2.72 12.34 16.06
CA PRO A 164 1.90 11.19 15.75
C PRO A 164 1.81 10.25 16.96
N THR A 165 0.60 9.77 17.26
CA THR A 165 0.42 8.71 18.24
C THR A 165 0.75 7.35 17.62
N SER A 166 1.31 6.45 18.43
CA SER A 166 1.53 5.05 18.07
C SER A 166 0.84 4.22 19.13
N HIS A 167 -0.36 3.72 18.83
CA HIS A 167 -1.05 2.80 19.71
C HIS A 167 -0.79 1.37 19.26
N GLN A 168 -0.15 0.62 20.13
CA GLN A 168 0.29 -0.74 19.82
C GLN A 168 -0.91 -1.70 19.93
N ASN A 169 -1.68 -1.71 21.02
CA ASN A 169 -2.65 -2.78 21.31
C ASN A 169 -3.99 -2.78 20.53
N LEU A 170 -3.99 -2.47 19.22
CA LEU A 170 -5.21 -2.39 18.39
C LEU A 170 -5.70 -3.74 17.84
N LEU A 171 -4.85 -4.77 17.82
CA LEU A 171 -5.22 -6.12 17.40
C LEU A 171 -5.82 -6.92 18.57
N GLN A 172 -7.05 -6.62 19.00
CA GLN A 172 -7.73 -7.40 20.04
C GLN A 172 -8.87 -8.28 19.50
N ASN A 173 -8.88 -9.54 19.94
CA ASN A 173 -10.00 -10.50 20.04
C ASN A 173 -10.85 -10.82 18.80
N SER A 174 -10.52 -10.33 17.61
CA SER A 174 -11.21 -10.67 16.35
C SER A 174 -10.22 -10.94 15.24
N ALA A 175 -10.61 -11.76 14.25
CA ALA A 175 -9.83 -11.94 13.03
C ALA A 175 -9.62 -10.57 12.37
N PRO A 176 -8.37 -10.10 12.23
CA PRO A 176 -8.12 -8.75 11.78
C PRO A 176 -8.55 -8.58 10.32
N THR A 177 -9.26 -7.49 10.08
CA THR A 177 -9.70 -7.09 8.74
C THR A 177 -8.88 -5.90 8.28
N ILE A 178 -8.53 -5.85 6.99
CA ILE A 178 -7.82 -4.73 6.37
C ILE A 178 -8.67 -4.04 5.32
N LYS A 179 -8.28 -2.80 5.01
CA LYS A 179 -8.75 -2.03 3.86
C LYS A 179 -7.57 -1.41 3.13
N ILE A 180 -7.69 -1.33 1.80
CA ILE A 180 -6.81 -0.52 0.95
C ILE A 180 -7.12 0.96 1.22
N ILE A 181 -6.07 1.74 1.44
CA ILE A 181 -6.10 3.18 1.73
C ILE A 181 -5.24 3.97 0.73
N ASP A 182 -5.36 5.29 0.79
CA ASP A 182 -4.59 6.29 0.02
C ASP A 182 -4.76 6.22 -1.51
N PHE A 183 -5.74 6.96 -2.01
CA PHE A 183 -6.10 6.99 -3.44
C PHE A 183 -5.50 8.19 -4.16
N GLY A 184 -4.47 8.83 -3.58
CA GLY A 184 -3.83 10.03 -4.13
C GLY A 184 -3.19 9.81 -5.51
N GLN A 185 -2.74 8.58 -5.81
CA GLN A 185 -2.15 8.20 -7.10
C GLN A 185 -3.11 7.44 -8.01
N SER A 186 -4.35 7.23 -7.58
CA SER A 186 -5.31 6.40 -8.31
C SER A 186 -5.73 7.06 -9.62
N PHE A 187 -6.08 6.25 -10.61
CA PHE A 187 -6.41 6.72 -11.95
C PHE A 187 -7.52 5.93 -12.62
N SER A 188 -8.20 6.59 -13.57
CA SER A 188 -9.16 5.97 -14.48
C SER A 188 -8.52 5.78 -15.87
N PRO A 189 -9.07 4.88 -16.71
CA PRO A 189 -8.64 4.69 -18.10
C PRO A 189 -8.66 5.97 -18.95
N THR A 190 -9.49 6.95 -18.58
CA THR A 190 -9.63 8.23 -19.30
C THR A 190 -8.62 9.28 -18.85
N ALA A 191 -7.85 9.01 -17.80
CA ALA A 191 -6.94 9.98 -17.20
C ALA A 191 -5.62 9.31 -16.75
N VAL A 192 -5.13 8.30 -17.47
CA VAL A 192 -3.90 7.59 -17.09
C VAL A 192 -2.72 8.57 -16.95
N PRO A 193 -1.98 8.54 -15.82
CA PRO A 193 -0.81 9.40 -15.64
C PRO A 193 0.35 8.96 -16.53
N GLN A 194 1.26 9.87 -16.85
CA GLN A 194 2.48 9.56 -17.63
C GLN A 194 3.47 8.69 -16.84
N THR A 195 3.45 8.78 -15.51
CA THR A 195 4.30 7.99 -14.63
C THR A 195 3.61 7.80 -13.28
N LEU A 196 4.09 6.83 -12.50
CA LEU A 196 3.62 6.54 -11.16
C LEU A 196 4.78 6.62 -10.17
N HIS A 197 4.50 7.15 -8.99
CA HIS A 197 5.49 7.34 -7.93
C HIS A 197 5.53 6.20 -6.92
N THR A 198 4.92 5.05 -7.24
CA THR A 198 4.97 3.82 -6.45
C THR A 198 6.42 3.50 -6.04
N PRO A 199 6.70 3.07 -4.80
CA PRO A 199 8.05 2.74 -4.35
C PRO A 199 8.77 1.81 -5.33
N LEU A 200 10.05 2.07 -5.57
CA LEU A 200 10.82 1.44 -6.63
C LEU A 200 10.83 -0.10 -6.52
N ALA A 201 10.88 -0.64 -5.31
CA ALA A 201 10.90 -2.09 -5.02
C ALA A 201 9.61 -2.84 -5.36
N VAL A 202 8.50 -2.13 -5.65
CA VAL A 202 7.22 -2.75 -6.03
C VAL A 202 6.66 -2.15 -7.33
N ARG A 203 7.43 -1.29 -7.98
CA ARG A 203 7.01 -0.57 -9.18
C ARG A 203 7.00 -1.52 -10.37
N ALA A 204 5.92 -1.48 -11.15
CA ALA A 204 5.78 -2.31 -12.34
C ALA A 204 6.81 -1.93 -13.42
N PRO A 205 7.33 -2.91 -14.18
CA PRO A 205 8.40 -2.68 -15.17
C PRO A 205 7.98 -1.72 -16.29
N GLU A 206 6.73 -1.75 -16.74
CA GLU A 206 6.21 -0.83 -17.76
C GLU A 206 6.32 0.64 -17.33
N VAL A 207 6.27 0.94 -16.03
CA VAL A 207 6.49 2.30 -15.51
C VAL A 207 7.97 2.70 -15.61
N LEU A 208 8.90 1.75 -15.39
CA LEU A 208 10.34 1.97 -15.51
C LEU A 208 10.77 2.22 -16.96
N PHE A 209 10.16 1.48 -17.88
CA PHE A 209 10.39 1.60 -19.33
C PHE A 209 9.56 2.70 -20.00
N GLN A 210 8.74 3.45 -19.24
CA GLN A 210 7.85 4.50 -19.76
C GLN A 210 6.92 3.99 -20.87
N ASP A 211 6.46 2.75 -20.75
CA ASP A 211 5.52 2.13 -21.67
C ASP A 211 4.07 2.45 -21.26
N THR A 212 3.10 1.93 -22.00
CA THR A 212 1.68 2.11 -21.76
C THR A 212 1.29 1.58 -20.39
N ILE A 213 0.73 2.46 -19.57
CA ILE A 213 0.24 2.15 -18.23
C ILE A 213 -1.27 1.87 -18.27
N ASP A 214 -1.70 0.83 -17.57
CA ASP A 214 -3.09 0.59 -17.22
C ASP A 214 -3.18 0.06 -15.78
N TYR A 215 -4.37 -0.34 -15.31
CA TYR A 215 -4.57 -0.84 -13.95
C TYR A 215 -3.72 -2.08 -13.61
N ARG A 216 -3.15 -2.78 -14.60
CA ARG A 216 -2.35 -3.99 -14.38
C ARG A 216 -1.00 -3.71 -13.72
N VAL A 217 -0.58 -2.44 -13.61
CA VAL A 217 0.53 -2.06 -12.71
C VAL A 217 0.28 -2.52 -11.28
N ASP A 218 -0.96 -2.48 -10.82
CA ASP A 218 -1.33 -2.92 -9.48
C ASP A 218 -1.25 -4.44 -9.32
N LEU A 219 -1.37 -5.22 -10.41
CA LEU A 219 -1.19 -6.66 -10.37
C LEU A 219 0.27 -7.03 -10.11
N TRP A 220 1.21 -6.31 -10.73
CA TRP A 220 2.64 -6.47 -10.43
C TRP A 220 2.93 -6.11 -8.97
N SER A 221 2.49 -4.92 -8.55
CA SER A 221 2.67 -4.47 -7.17
C SER A 221 2.00 -5.40 -6.15
N MET A 222 0.86 -6.02 -6.50
CA MET A 222 0.24 -7.08 -5.70
C MET A 222 1.15 -8.31 -5.60
N GLY A 223 1.79 -8.76 -6.69
CA GLY A 223 2.76 -9.85 -6.65
C GLY A 223 3.90 -9.58 -5.67
N CYS A 224 4.47 -8.37 -5.71
CA CYS A 224 5.51 -7.96 -4.77
C CYS A 224 5.00 -7.84 -3.33
N MET A 225 3.79 -7.31 -3.14
CA MET A 225 3.16 -7.19 -1.82
C MET A 225 2.83 -8.56 -1.21
N LEU A 226 2.39 -9.53 -2.03
CA LEU A 226 2.19 -10.91 -1.59
C LEU A 226 3.50 -11.55 -1.15
N PHE A 227 4.59 -11.32 -1.86
CA PHE A 227 5.91 -11.76 -1.43
C PHE A 227 6.26 -11.16 -0.05
N GLU A 228 6.17 -9.84 0.07
CA GLU A 228 6.51 -9.10 1.30
C GLU A 228 5.66 -9.52 2.52
N LEU A 229 4.36 -9.71 2.35
CA LEU A 229 3.47 -10.12 3.45
C LEU A 229 3.89 -11.43 4.11
N PHE A 230 4.47 -12.36 3.35
CA PHE A 230 4.82 -13.70 3.84
C PHE A 230 6.26 -13.78 4.32
N VAL A 231 7.17 -12.96 3.80
CA VAL A 231 8.61 -13.05 4.14
C VAL A 231 9.18 -11.82 4.85
N GLY A 232 8.44 -10.72 4.92
CA GLY A 232 8.82 -9.49 5.65
C GLY A 232 9.66 -8.50 4.84
N GLN A 233 9.96 -8.79 3.58
CA GLN A 233 10.75 -7.91 2.70
C GLN A 233 10.26 -8.00 1.25
N PRO A 234 10.38 -6.95 0.44
CA PRO A 234 9.97 -6.96 -0.97
C PRO A 234 10.81 -7.95 -1.79
N PRO A 235 10.35 -8.33 -3.00
CA PRO A 235 11.02 -9.34 -3.80
C PRO A 235 12.35 -8.90 -4.44
N PHE A 236 12.74 -7.65 -4.28
CA PHE A 236 13.91 -7.05 -4.91
C PHE A 236 14.72 -6.32 -3.85
N ASP A 237 16.04 -6.50 -3.86
CA ASP A 237 16.92 -5.81 -2.92
C ASP A 237 16.88 -4.30 -3.19
N THR A 238 16.90 -3.51 -2.13
CA THR A 238 16.90 -2.04 -2.21
C THR A 238 18.27 -1.43 -1.94
N PHE A 239 19.26 -2.23 -1.55
CA PHE A 239 20.62 -1.77 -1.34
C PHE A 239 21.29 -1.40 -2.67
N LEU A 240 21.76 -0.14 -2.77
CA LEU A 240 22.35 0.43 -4.00
C LEU A 240 21.46 0.32 -5.26
N LEU A 241 20.13 0.35 -5.07
CA LEU A 241 19.17 0.11 -6.14
C LEU A 241 19.26 1.16 -7.27
N THR A 242 19.67 0.70 -8.45
CA THR A 242 19.52 1.43 -9.72
C THR A 242 18.45 0.75 -10.58
N PRO A 243 17.83 1.44 -11.55
CA PRO A 243 16.90 0.81 -12.48
C PRO A 243 17.48 -0.43 -13.18
N ARG A 244 18.77 -0.41 -13.57
CA ARG A 244 19.48 -1.54 -14.18
C ARG A 244 19.51 -2.77 -13.26
N ILE A 245 19.93 -2.56 -12.00
CA ILE A 245 20.04 -3.64 -11.00
C ILE A 245 18.64 -4.21 -10.71
N LEU A 246 17.65 -3.34 -10.53
CA LEU A 246 16.27 -3.76 -10.31
C LEU A 246 15.75 -4.63 -11.45
N ILE A 247 15.90 -4.19 -12.70
CA ILE A 247 15.41 -4.96 -13.85
C ILE A 247 16.16 -6.29 -13.97
N GLY A 248 17.46 -6.34 -13.64
CA GLY A 248 18.21 -7.59 -13.53
C GLY A 248 17.57 -8.58 -12.55
N GLN A 249 17.24 -8.12 -11.34
CA GLN A 249 16.52 -8.93 -10.35
C GLN A 249 15.10 -9.32 -10.82
N MET A 250 14.40 -8.42 -11.53
CA MET A 250 13.11 -8.73 -12.11
C MET A 250 13.20 -9.86 -13.15
N CYS A 251 14.26 -9.90 -13.97
CA CYS A 251 14.47 -10.98 -14.93
C CYS A 251 14.66 -12.35 -14.28
N GLU A 252 15.17 -12.41 -13.05
CA GLU A 252 15.33 -13.66 -12.29
C GLU A 252 14.01 -14.15 -11.65
N MET A 253 13.10 -13.22 -11.35
CA MET A 253 11.86 -13.48 -10.61
C MET A 253 10.61 -13.56 -11.52
N ALA A 254 10.65 -12.93 -12.68
CA ALA A 254 9.52 -12.87 -13.61
C ALA A 254 9.26 -14.23 -14.27
N SER A 255 8.01 -14.46 -14.67
CA SER A 255 7.58 -15.70 -15.32
C SER A 255 7.72 -15.71 -16.84
N ASP A 256 8.18 -14.61 -17.43
CA ASP A 256 8.42 -14.42 -18.86
C ASP A 256 9.73 -13.67 -19.11
N ASP A 257 10.19 -13.73 -20.36
CA ASP A 257 11.39 -13.00 -20.79
C ASP A 257 11.10 -11.51 -20.94
N LEU A 258 12.13 -10.68 -20.73
CA LEU A 258 12.04 -9.24 -20.98
C LEU A 258 11.55 -8.96 -22.42
N PRO A 259 10.42 -8.23 -22.59
CA PRO A 259 9.85 -7.94 -23.90
C PRO A 259 10.87 -7.30 -24.84
N LYS A 260 10.86 -7.72 -26.11
CA LYS A 260 11.80 -7.20 -27.13
C LYS A 260 11.82 -5.68 -27.24
N ARG A 261 10.67 -5.04 -27.02
CA ARG A 261 10.51 -3.57 -27.02
C ARG A 261 11.26 -2.86 -25.89
N TRP A 262 11.65 -3.56 -24.84
CA TRP A 262 12.37 -3.02 -23.68
C TRP A 262 13.87 -3.37 -23.69
N GLN A 263 14.31 -4.31 -24.53
CA GLN A 263 15.70 -4.80 -24.55
C GLN A 263 16.71 -3.71 -24.86
N GLU A 264 16.51 -2.91 -25.92
CA GLU A 264 17.42 -1.81 -26.27
C GLU A 264 17.52 -0.77 -25.15
N SER A 265 16.39 -0.44 -24.51
CA SER A 265 16.38 0.47 -23.36
C SER A 265 17.11 -0.11 -22.15
N PHE A 266 17.06 -1.43 -21.94
CA PHE A 266 17.76 -2.09 -20.84
C PHE A 266 19.28 -2.15 -21.08
N ASP A 267 19.69 -2.51 -22.30
CA ASP A 267 21.09 -2.62 -22.71
C ASP A 267 21.84 -1.26 -22.59
N THR A 268 21.12 -0.16 -22.77
CA THR A 268 21.65 1.20 -22.69
C THR A 268 21.66 1.78 -21.27
N MET A 269 21.05 1.13 -20.28
CA MET A 269 21.14 1.58 -18.88
C MET A 269 22.57 1.38 -18.35
N ASN A 270 23.14 2.41 -17.72
CA ASN A 270 24.51 2.37 -17.20
C ASN A 270 24.79 1.11 -16.36
N GLU A 271 25.95 0.49 -16.59
CA GLU A 271 26.46 -0.62 -15.79
C GLU A 271 26.75 -0.13 -14.37
N GLY A 272 25.83 -0.41 -13.44
CA GLY A 272 26.19 -0.48 -12.04
C GLY A 272 27.05 -1.72 -11.84
N THR A 273 28.14 -1.61 -11.10
CA THR A 273 28.93 -2.76 -10.65
C THR A 273 28.02 -3.66 -9.80
N SER A 274 27.56 -4.78 -10.34
CA SER A 274 26.95 -5.85 -9.54
C SER A 274 28.02 -6.90 -9.24
N ASP A 275 28.30 -7.13 -7.97
CA ASP A 275 28.98 -8.35 -7.56
C ASP A 275 28.09 -9.56 -7.93
N GLU A 276 28.72 -10.64 -8.39
CA GLU A 276 28.09 -11.93 -8.71
C GLU A 276 27.53 -12.55 -7.42
N ASP A 277 26.39 -12.07 -6.93
CA ASP A 277 25.69 -12.72 -5.83
C ASP A 277 24.63 -13.68 -6.34
N THR A 278 24.70 -14.89 -5.81
CA THR A 278 23.98 -16.11 -6.17
C THR A 278 22.49 -15.88 -6.51
N ALA A 279 22.16 -15.84 -7.80
CA ALA A 279 20.79 -15.76 -8.30
C ALA A 279 19.95 -16.96 -7.81
N LEU A 280 18.80 -16.68 -7.22
CA LEU A 280 17.83 -17.68 -6.78
C LEU A 280 16.52 -17.42 -7.54
N ASP A 281 15.96 -18.46 -8.16
CA ASP A 281 14.61 -18.37 -8.73
C ASP A 281 13.57 -18.05 -7.64
N LEU A 282 12.44 -17.46 -8.05
CA LEU A 282 11.37 -16.99 -7.17
C LEU A 282 10.95 -18.04 -6.11
N GLN A 283 10.77 -19.30 -6.52
CA GLN A 283 10.30 -20.36 -5.63
C GLN A 283 11.36 -20.70 -4.58
N LYS A 284 12.62 -20.87 -5.01
CA LYS A 284 13.73 -21.20 -4.12
C LYS A 284 13.95 -20.08 -3.11
N TRP A 285 13.89 -18.83 -3.56
CA TRP A 285 14.06 -17.68 -2.67
C TRP A 285 12.91 -17.52 -1.67
N LEU A 286 11.65 -17.70 -2.09
CA LEU A 286 10.50 -17.75 -1.18
C LEU A 286 10.68 -18.80 -0.08
N GLU A 287 11.09 -20.02 -0.45
CA GLU A 287 11.32 -21.10 0.52
C GLU A 287 12.49 -20.80 1.46
N GLU A 288 13.61 -20.31 0.94
CA GLU A 288 14.79 -20.01 1.73
C GLU A 288 14.51 -18.93 2.77
N VAL A 289 13.85 -17.82 2.38
CA VAL A 289 13.52 -16.75 3.34
C VAL A 289 12.43 -17.20 4.29
N TYR A 290 11.41 -17.92 3.80
CA TYR A 290 10.31 -18.35 4.66
C TYR A 290 10.74 -19.38 5.71
N PHE A 291 11.59 -20.35 5.37
CA PHE A 291 12.01 -21.42 6.28
C PHE A 291 13.38 -21.20 6.94
N GLY A 292 14.20 -20.27 6.44
CA GLY A 292 15.59 -20.09 6.87
C GLY A 292 15.80 -19.33 8.18
N GLY A 293 14.80 -18.57 8.65
CA GLY A 293 14.88 -17.77 9.87
C GLY A 293 14.13 -18.35 11.08
N PRO A 294 14.34 -17.80 12.29
CA PRO A 294 13.69 -18.23 13.55
C PRO A 294 12.24 -17.74 13.66
N HIS A 295 11.47 -17.86 12.59
CA HIS A 295 10.11 -17.34 12.48
C HIS A 295 9.07 -18.41 12.83
N ASN A 296 7.84 -17.96 13.13
CA ASN A 296 6.70 -18.87 13.28
C ASN A 296 6.24 -19.35 11.90
N ASN A 297 6.73 -20.53 11.50
CA ASN A 297 6.42 -21.15 10.21
C ASN A 297 5.16 -22.00 10.35
N ASP A 298 4.00 -21.34 10.33
CA ASP A 298 2.68 -21.97 10.48
C ASP A 298 2.06 -22.43 9.15
N LEU A 299 2.77 -22.26 8.03
CA LEU A 299 2.47 -22.78 6.71
C LEU A 299 3.44 -23.91 6.31
N THR A 300 2.95 -24.81 5.45
CA THR A 300 3.72 -25.94 4.93
C THR A 300 4.57 -25.57 3.71
N ARG A 301 5.51 -26.42 3.29
CA ARG A 301 6.23 -26.23 2.01
C ARG A 301 5.29 -26.25 0.80
N ASP A 302 4.21 -27.03 0.87
CA ASP A 302 3.18 -27.06 -0.17
C ASP A 302 2.46 -25.70 -0.26
N ASP A 303 2.11 -25.09 0.88
CA ASP A 303 1.54 -23.74 0.92
C ASP A 303 2.46 -22.71 0.26
N ILE A 304 3.76 -22.75 0.58
CA ILE A 304 4.74 -21.82 -0.01
C ILE A 304 4.96 -22.08 -1.50
N SER A 305 4.91 -23.35 -1.93
CA SER A 305 4.95 -23.70 -3.36
C SER A 305 3.75 -23.16 -4.13
N ARG A 306 2.53 -23.28 -3.56
CA ARG A 306 1.32 -22.71 -4.17
C ARG A 306 1.37 -21.18 -4.18
N LEU A 307 1.87 -20.56 -3.12
CA LEU A 307 2.09 -19.11 -3.07
C LEU A 307 3.05 -18.66 -4.17
N GLY A 308 4.18 -19.36 -4.39
CA GLY A 308 5.12 -19.04 -5.47
C GLY A 308 4.48 -19.09 -6.84
N LEU A 309 3.65 -20.11 -7.12
CA LEU A 309 2.87 -20.19 -8.35
C LEU A 309 1.87 -19.03 -8.51
N ILE A 310 1.23 -18.59 -7.41
CA ILE A 310 0.32 -17.46 -7.40
C ILE A 310 1.05 -16.14 -7.68
N ILE A 311 2.21 -15.92 -7.04
CA ILE A 311 3.04 -14.74 -7.26
C ILE A 311 3.55 -14.72 -8.70
N GLY A 312 4.01 -15.86 -9.24
CA GLY A 312 4.46 -15.97 -10.63
C GLY A 312 3.39 -15.55 -11.65
N LYS A 313 2.11 -15.91 -11.40
CA LYS A 313 0.97 -15.46 -12.24
C LYS A 313 0.79 -13.92 -12.27
N LEU A 314 1.33 -13.19 -11.29
CA LEU A 314 1.28 -11.73 -11.19
C LEU A 314 2.55 -11.04 -11.70
N LEU A 315 3.70 -11.70 -11.59
CA LEU A 315 5.02 -11.20 -12.00
C LEU A 315 5.33 -11.58 -13.45
N TYR A 316 4.53 -11.07 -14.39
CA TYR A 316 4.86 -11.06 -15.82
C TYR A 316 5.31 -9.66 -16.24
N PHE A 317 6.36 -9.56 -17.05
CA PHE A 317 6.75 -8.33 -17.71
C PHE A 317 5.66 -7.87 -18.66
N GLU A 318 5.10 -8.76 -19.48
CA GLU A 318 3.98 -8.40 -20.35
C GLU A 318 2.71 -8.16 -19.52
N PRO A 319 2.21 -6.91 -19.40
CA PRO A 319 1.10 -6.63 -18.47
C PRO A 319 -0.15 -7.42 -18.81
N SER A 320 -0.41 -7.65 -20.11
CA SER A 320 -1.56 -8.42 -20.59
C SER A 320 -1.55 -9.90 -20.22
N ALA A 321 -0.39 -10.46 -19.86
CA ALA A 321 -0.23 -11.85 -19.45
C ALA A 321 -0.50 -12.08 -17.95
N ARG A 322 -0.53 -11.00 -17.14
CA ARG A 322 -0.77 -11.09 -15.70
C ARG A 322 -2.18 -11.60 -15.41
N ALA A 323 -2.28 -12.55 -14.48
CA ALA A 323 -3.56 -13.04 -14.00
C ALA A 323 -4.32 -11.92 -13.28
N SER A 324 -5.62 -11.83 -13.55
CA SER A 324 -6.53 -10.95 -12.82
C SER A 324 -6.67 -11.36 -11.36
N THR A 325 -7.04 -10.41 -10.51
CA THR A 325 -7.42 -10.63 -9.10
C THR A 325 -8.44 -11.76 -8.95
N ARG A 326 -9.44 -11.82 -9.83
CA ARG A 326 -10.45 -12.88 -9.85
C ARG A 326 -9.85 -14.27 -10.07
N GLN A 327 -8.97 -14.42 -11.06
CA GLN A 327 -8.29 -15.68 -11.35
C GLN A 327 -7.40 -16.14 -10.19
N ILE A 328 -6.77 -15.21 -9.48
CA ILE A 328 -6.00 -15.53 -8.27
C ILE A 328 -6.92 -15.94 -7.11
N LEU A 329 -8.03 -15.24 -6.89
CA LEU A 329 -8.99 -15.54 -5.82
C LEU A 329 -9.71 -16.87 -6.03
N ASP A 330 -9.90 -17.31 -7.28
CA ASP A 330 -10.50 -18.60 -7.61
C ASP A 330 -9.50 -19.78 -7.42
N ASP A 331 -8.22 -19.51 -7.09
CA ASP A 331 -7.24 -20.55 -6.75
C ASP A 331 -7.66 -21.28 -5.45
N PRO A 332 -7.69 -22.64 -5.42
CA PRO A 332 -8.12 -23.41 -4.26
C PRO A 332 -7.38 -23.06 -2.98
N TRP A 333 -6.12 -22.63 -3.07
CA TRP A 333 -5.35 -22.26 -1.89
C TRP A 333 -6.03 -21.15 -1.09
N PHE A 334 -6.71 -20.18 -1.72
CA PHE A 334 -7.45 -19.15 -0.99
C PHE A 334 -8.81 -19.61 -0.44
N GLN A 335 -9.29 -20.80 -0.81
CA GLN A 335 -10.57 -21.35 -0.36
C GLN A 335 -10.42 -22.32 0.83
N GLU A 336 -9.19 -22.78 1.09
CA GLU A 336 -8.81 -23.68 2.19
C GLU A 336 -8.66 -22.99 3.55
#